data_AF-U7P5E1-F1
#
_entry.id   AF-U7P5E1-F1
#
_cell.length_a   1.000
_cell.length_b   1.000
_cell.length_c   1.000
_cell.angle_alpha   90.00
_cell.angle_beta   90.00
_cell.angle_gamma   90.00
#
_symmetry.space_group_name_H-M   'P 1'
#
loop_
_entity.id
_entity.type
_entity.pdbx_description
1 polymer ?
#
loop_
_entity_poly.entity_id
_entity_poly.type
_entity_poly.pdbx_seq_one_letter_code
_entity_poly.pdbx_strand_id
1 'polypeptide(L)'
;MVKFCPDCGKELREVKVPSYAWVRCFECAAECGTVYIQVVDVRNTYPLVATFPKIPQLLNELPMEKIEKAASLINRIDYKTVSVVEFENELLST
;
A
#
# COMPACT_ATOMS: atom_id res chain seq x y z
N MET A 1 -15.17 -5.72 5.69
CA MET A 1 -15.43 -4.33 6.11
C MET A 1 -15.23 -3.45 4.90
N VAL A 2 -16.26 -2.71 4.48
CA VAL A 2 -16.18 -1.81 3.32
C VAL A 2 -15.34 -0.60 3.71
N LYS A 3 -14.48 -0.13 2.79
CA LYS A 3 -13.67 1.08 2.98
C LYS A 3 -14.03 2.12 1.95
N PHE A 4 -13.88 3.38 2.30
CA PHE A 4 -14.23 4.51 1.46
C PHE A 4 -12.99 5.37 1.18
N CYS A 5 -12.93 5.93 -0.02
CA CYS A 5 -11.89 6.85 -0.43
C CYS A 5 -12.03 8.14 0.39
N PRO A 6 -10.98 8.59 1.09
CA PRO A 6 -11.03 9.82 1.88
C PRO A 6 -11.27 11.07 1.02
N ASP A 7 -10.91 11.06 -0.26
CA ASP A 7 -11.06 12.22 -1.14
C ASP A 7 -12.45 12.34 -1.77
N CYS A 8 -13.06 11.23 -2.18
CA CYS A 8 -14.32 11.26 -2.95
C CYS A 8 -15.50 10.52 -2.30
N GLY A 9 -15.28 9.87 -1.16
CA GLY A 9 -16.30 9.15 -0.40
C GLY A 9 -16.86 7.88 -1.07
N LYS A 10 -16.37 7.50 -2.25
CA LYS A 10 -16.77 6.25 -2.92
C LYS A 10 -16.10 5.03 -2.29
N GLU A 11 -16.74 3.87 -2.44
CA GLU A 11 -16.18 2.60 -1.99
C GLU A 11 -14.85 2.30 -2.69
N LEU A 12 -13.90 1.82 -1.89
CA LEU A 12 -12.62 1.32 -2.36
C LEU A 12 -12.76 -0.17 -2.70
N ARG A 13 -12.26 -0.55 -3.88
CA ARG A 13 -12.21 -1.94 -4.33
C ARG A 13 -10.90 -2.57 -3.89
N GLU A 14 -10.93 -3.69 -3.18
CA GLU A 14 -9.72 -4.44 -2.85
C GLU A 14 -9.12 -5.03 -4.14
N VAL A 15 -7.85 -4.71 -4.40
CA VAL A 15 -7.10 -5.24 -5.54
C VAL A 15 -6.28 -6.42 -5.06
N LYS A 16 -6.44 -7.56 -5.74
CA LYS A 16 -5.62 -8.74 -5.47
C LYS A 16 -4.17 -8.44 -5.86
N VAL A 17 -3.30 -8.41 -4.85
CA VAL A 17 -1.84 -8.48 -5.00
C VAL A 17 -1.37 -9.89 -4.61
N PRO A 18 -0.13 -10.29 -4.94
CA PRO A 18 0.43 -11.55 -4.47
C PRO A 18 0.29 -11.65 -2.96
N SER A 19 0.20 -12.87 -2.44
CA SER A 19 -0.25 -13.19 -1.08
C SER A 19 0.74 -12.75 0.01
N TYR A 20 0.92 -11.44 0.15
CA TYR A 20 1.66 -10.81 1.22
C TYR A 20 0.73 -10.66 2.42
N ALA A 21 0.98 -11.41 3.49
CA ALA A 21 0.16 -11.38 4.69
C ALA A 21 0.11 -9.99 5.35
N TRP A 22 1.09 -9.12 5.03
CA TRP A 22 1.30 -7.83 5.66
C TRP A 22 0.71 -6.64 4.91
N VAL A 23 0.19 -6.80 3.68
CA VAL A 23 -0.35 -5.69 2.89
C VAL A 23 -1.64 -6.06 2.16
N ARG A 24 -2.56 -5.10 2.13
CA ARG A 24 -3.76 -5.13 1.30
C ARG A 24 -3.79 -3.89 0.43
N CYS A 25 -4.08 -4.05 -0.85
CA CYS A 25 -4.21 -2.94 -1.79
C CYS A 25 -5.67 -2.66 -2.07
N PHE A 26 -5.99 -1.38 -2.21
CA PHE A 26 -7.31 -0.86 -2.48
C PHE A 26 -7.22 0.18 -3.59
N GLU A 27 -8.17 0.19 -4.50
CA GLU A 27 -8.22 1.17 -5.59
C GLU A 27 -9.53 1.93 -5.51
N CYS A 28 -9.46 3.25 -5.69
CA CYS A 28 -10.66 4.04 -5.86
C CYS A 28 -11.19 3.92 -7.29
N ALA A 29 -12.44 3.47 -7.43
CA ALA A 29 -13.12 3.36 -8.73
C ALA A 29 -13.55 4.73 -9.31
N ALA A 30 -13.28 5.84 -8.62
CA ALA A 30 -13.50 7.19 -9.13
C ALA A 30 -12.33 7.64 -10.02
N GLU A 31 -12.53 8.74 -10.77
CA GLU A 31 -11.56 9.35 -11.68
C GLU A 31 -10.19 9.70 -11.07
N CYS A 32 -10.03 9.63 -9.74
CA CYS A 32 -8.77 9.90 -9.07
C CYS A 32 -7.72 8.81 -9.28
N GLY A 33 -8.10 7.56 -9.59
CA GLY A 33 -7.15 6.46 -9.82
C GLY A 33 -6.19 6.19 -8.65
N THR A 34 -6.49 6.73 -7.47
CA THR A 34 -5.64 6.63 -6.30
C THR A 34 -5.68 5.21 -5.76
N VAL A 35 -4.49 4.64 -5.59
CA VAL A 35 -4.32 3.37 -4.90
C VAL A 35 -4.01 3.67 -3.44
N TYR A 36 -4.59 2.86 -2.57
CA TYR A 36 -4.35 2.89 -1.15
C TYR A 36 -3.79 1.55 -0.70
N ILE A 37 -2.77 1.57 0.13
CA ILE A 37 -2.31 0.38 0.83
C ILE A 37 -2.78 0.42 2.27
N GLN A 38 -3.12 -0.75 2.79
CA GLN A 38 -3.24 -0.97 4.22
C GLN A 38 -2.21 -1.98 4.64
N VAL A 39 -1.40 -1.58 5.60
CA VAL A 39 -0.44 -2.44 6.25
C VAL A 39 -1.15 -3.17 7.39
N VAL A 40 -0.92 -4.47 7.48
CA VAL A 40 -1.48 -5.33 8.51
C VAL A 40 -0.32 -6.05 9.19
N ASP A 41 -0.17 -5.84 10.47
CA ASP A 41 0.70 -6.63 11.33
C ASP A 41 -0.17 -7.56 12.20
N VAL A 42 0.41 -8.60 12.78
CA VAL A 42 -0.25 -9.54 13.70
C VAL A 42 -0.94 -8.84 14.87
N ARG A 43 -0.50 -7.63 15.24
CA ARG A 43 -1.03 -6.86 16.37
C ARG A 43 -1.83 -5.63 15.95
N ASN A 44 -1.62 -5.10 14.74
CA ASN A 44 -2.14 -3.80 14.36
C ASN A 44 -2.60 -3.77 12.91
N THR A 45 -3.75 -3.15 12.67
CA THR A 45 -4.18 -2.75 11.34
C THR A 45 -3.94 -1.25 11.20
N TYR A 46 -3.03 -0.87 10.32
CA TYR A 46 -2.67 0.53 10.14
C TYR A 46 -3.73 1.28 9.30
N PRO A 47 -3.78 2.62 9.37
CA PRO A 47 -4.62 3.45 8.51
C PRO A 47 -4.37 3.17 7.02
N LEU A 48 -5.34 3.52 6.18
CA LEU A 48 -5.14 3.54 4.74
C LEU A 48 -4.14 4.63 4.38
N VAL A 49 -3.23 4.30 3.48
CA VAL A 49 -2.15 5.17 3.04
C VAL A 49 -2.29 5.33 1.53
N ALA A 50 -2.45 6.56 1.06
CA ALA A 50 -2.49 6.86 -0.37
C ALA A 50 -1.11 6.61 -0.98
N THR A 51 -1.09 5.99 -2.16
CA THR A 51 0.13 5.68 -2.91
C THR A 51 -0.04 6.03 -4.38
N PHE A 52 1.05 5.97 -5.14
CA PHE A 52 0.93 6.09 -6.59
C PHE A 52 0.19 4.88 -7.22
N PRO A 53 -0.48 5.07 -8.38
CA PRO A 53 -1.39 4.07 -8.95
C PRO A 53 -0.74 2.75 -9.39
N LYS A 54 0.56 2.74 -9.66
CA LYS A 54 1.30 1.58 -10.17
C LYS A 54 1.78 0.59 -9.09
N ILE A 55 1.52 0.86 -7.81
CA ILE A 55 1.94 -0.04 -6.71
C ILE A 55 1.51 -1.49 -6.91
N PRO A 56 0.25 -1.82 -7.29
CA PRO A 56 -0.16 -3.20 -7.45
C PRO A 56 0.63 -3.92 -8.56
N GLN A 57 1.01 -3.20 -9.62
CA GLN A 57 1.81 -3.75 -10.72
C GLN A 57 3.24 -4.04 -10.24
N LEU A 58 3.86 -3.09 -9.55
CA LEU A 58 5.20 -3.27 -9.00
C LEU A 58 5.28 -4.43 -7.99
N LEU A 59 4.26 -4.60 -7.16
CA LEU A 59 4.19 -5.73 -6.23
C LEU A 59 4.06 -7.09 -6.94
N ASN A 60 3.59 -7.13 -8.19
CA ASN A 60 3.55 -8.36 -8.99
C ASN A 60 4.85 -8.61 -9.77
N GLU A 61 5.56 -7.55 -10.17
CA GLU A 61 6.72 -7.64 -11.06
C GLU A 61 8.06 -7.70 -10.32
N LEU A 62 8.14 -7.11 -9.14
CA LEU A 62 9.40 -6.99 -8.39
C LEU A 62 9.76 -8.30 -7.66
N PRO A 63 11.07 -8.60 -7.52
CA PRO A 63 11.52 -9.75 -6.74
C PRO A 63 11.14 -9.60 -5.27
N MET A 64 10.86 -10.74 -4.62
CA MET A 64 10.41 -10.80 -3.23
C MET A 64 11.37 -10.08 -2.26
N GLU A 65 12.68 -10.17 -2.47
CA GLU A 65 13.69 -9.47 -1.66
C GLU A 65 13.47 -7.95 -1.61
N LYS A 66 13.15 -7.36 -2.76
CA LYS A 66 12.89 -5.91 -2.86
C LYS A 66 11.58 -5.53 -2.18
N ILE A 67 10.59 -6.40 -2.29
CA ILE A 67 9.29 -6.22 -1.64
C ILE A 67 9.43 -6.34 -0.11
N GLU A 68 10.21 -7.30 0.39
CA GLU A 68 10.51 -7.45 1.82
C GLU A 68 11.31 -6.27 2.37
N LYS A 69 12.27 -5.76 1.60
CA LYS A 69 13.03 -4.56 1.96
C LYS A 69 12.11 -3.34 2.04
N ALA A 70 11.24 -3.13 1.05
CA ALA A 70 10.24 -2.07 1.08
C ALA A 70 9.24 -2.25 2.25
N ALA A 71 8.80 -3.48 2.50
CA ALA A 71 7.94 -3.84 3.63
C ALA A 71 8.60 -3.55 4.99
N SER A 72 9.91 -3.73 5.09
CA SER A 72 10.66 -3.45 6.32
C SER A 72 10.66 -1.95 6.68
N LEU A 73 10.61 -1.07 5.67
CA LEU A 73 10.42 0.37 5.86
C LEU A 73 9.02 0.65 6.41
N ILE A 74 8.03 -0.08 5.89
CA ILE A 74 6.65 -0.03 6.37
C ILE A 74 6.50 -0.58 7.81
N ASN A 75 7.15 -1.68 8.16
CA ASN A 75 7.10 -2.23 9.52
C ASN A 75 7.85 -1.36 10.55
N ARG A 76 8.71 -0.45 10.07
CA ARG A 76 9.35 0.61 10.85
C ARG A 76 8.51 1.88 10.95
N ILE A 77 7.27 1.88 10.45
CA ILE A 77 6.31 2.97 10.64
C ILE A 77 5.98 3.09 12.13
N ASP A 78 6.80 3.85 12.84
CA ASP A 78 6.25 4.81 13.78
C ASP A 78 5.45 5.79 12.90
N TYR A 79 4.13 5.77 13.03
CA TYR A 79 3.12 6.48 12.21
C TYR A 79 3.35 8.01 12.07
N LYS A 80 4.39 8.55 12.71
CA LYS A 80 4.79 9.94 12.69
C LYS A 80 5.94 10.28 11.75
N THR A 81 6.78 9.33 11.31
CA THR A 81 8.07 9.71 10.72
C THR A 81 8.63 8.84 9.59
N VAL A 82 8.18 7.61 9.37
CA VAL A 82 8.60 6.86 8.16
C VAL A 82 7.55 7.04 7.08
N SER A 83 7.96 7.74 6.03
CA SER A 83 7.11 8.28 5.00
C SER A 83 6.84 7.22 3.95
N VAL A 84 5.58 7.10 3.53
CA VAL A 84 5.15 6.41 2.30
C VAL A 84 6.13 6.64 1.15
N VAL A 85 6.71 7.83 1.08
CA VAL A 85 7.72 8.24 0.11
C VAL A 85 8.96 7.34 0.10
N GLU A 86 9.45 6.88 1.25
CA GLU A 86 10.61 5.97 1.30
C GLU A 86 10.25 4.56 0.81
N PHE A 87 9.05 4.08 1.13
CA PHE A 87 8.52 2.84 0.57
C PHE A 87 8.38 2.92 -0.95
N GLU A 88 7.78 4.00 -1.44
CA GLU A 88 7.61 4.27 -2.86
C GLU A 88 8.96 4.38 -3.57
N ASN A 89 9.91 5.11 -2.99
CA ASN A 89 11.26 5.25 -3.51
C ASN A 89 12.01 3.91 -3.54
N GLU A 90 11.89 3.07 -2.52
CA GLU A 90 12.54 1.76 -2.50
C GLU A 90 12.01 0.87 -3.62
N LEU A 91 10.69 0.85 -3.85
CA LEU A 91 10.08 0.10 -4.96
C LEU A 91 10.52 0.64 -6.34
N LEU A 92 10.66 1.96 -6.47
CA LEU A 92 11.05 2.63 -7.72
C LEU A 92 12.57 2.66 -7.96
N SER A 93 13.41 2.57 -6.92
CA SER A 93 14.87 2.59 -7.04
C SER A 93 15.33 1.39 -7.88
N THR A 94 15.87 1.65 -9.06
CA THR A 94 16.22 0.62 -10.05
C THR A 94 17.65 0.16 -9.88
#